data_AF-A0A2E6XM99-F1
#
_entry.id   AF-A0A2E6XM99-F1
#
_cell.length_a   1.000
_cell.length_b   1.000
_cell.length_c   1.000
_cell.angle_alpha   90.00
_cell.angle_beta   90.00
_cell.angle_gamma   90.00
#
_symmetry.space_group_name_H-M   'P 1'
#
loop_
_entity.id
_entity.type
_entity.pdbx_description
1 polymer ?
#
loop_
_entity_poly.entity_id
_entity_poly.type
_entity_poly.pdbx_seq_one_letter_code
_entity_poly.pdbx_strand_id
1 'polypeptide(L)'
;MTKDLDHSRVGEVAAFLKRTRAIQTVTRRQARLIFALDATASREPTWQRARALHGALFDAAASEASLSVQLCYYRGDAEFHASDWFSAPAALLDQMSGVTCSAGLTQISRLLSHAVGAGSTNQPVRALVFVGDACEEPVDVLLSLAGKCRLRQLPLFIFQEGCDEHARAIFKKMAIVSGGATIPLDIDSAKRLRGLLKAVSRFARGGIKALQESRTPEDKLLLEQLQNAP
;
A
#
# COMPACT_ATOMS: atom_id res chain seq x y z
N MET A 1 -20.86 -6.99 56.08
CA MET A 1 -19.72 -7.55 55.31
C MET A 1 -20.04 -7.34 53.83
N THR A 2 -19.92 -6.10 53.34
CA THR A 2 -20.39 -5.71 51.99
C THR A 2 -19.76 -4.35 51.64
N LYS A 3 -18.46 -4.32 51.36
CA LYS A 3 -17.80 -3.11 50.84
C LYS A 3 -16.69 -3.36 49.79
N ASP A 4 -16.34 -4.61 49.51
CA ASP A 4 -15.20 -4.94 48.62
C ASP A 4 -15.56 -5.23 47.16
N LEU A 5 -16.85 -5.24 46.79
CA LEU A 5 -17.27 -5.60 45.42
C LEU A 5 -17.38 -4.41 44.44
N ASP A 6 -17.35 -3.17 44.93
CA ASP A 6 -17.56 -1.97 44.10
C ASP A 6 -16.22 -1.35 43.63
N HIS A 7 -15.17 -1.45 44.45
CA HIS A 7 -13.83 -0.95 44.10
C HIS A 7 -13.14 -1.78 43.00
N SER A 8 -13.39 -3.09 42.93
CA SER A 8 -12.80 -3.98 41.92
C SER A 8 -13.36 -3.69 40.52
N ARG A 9 -14.65 -3.43 40.38
CA ARG A 9 -15.30 -3.07 39.11
C ARG A 9 -14.84 -1.71 38.58
N VAL A 10 -14.68 -0.71 39.44
CA VAL A 10 -14.20 0.62 39.02
C VAL A 10 -12.74 0.56 38.53
N GLY A 11 -11.90 -0.25 39.20
CA GLY A 11 -10.52 -0.50 38.78
C GLY A 11 -10.40 -1.24 37.45
N GLU A 12 -11.23 -2.26 37.23
CA GLU A 12 -11.29 -3.02 35.96
C GLU A 12 -11.81 -2.18 34.79
N VAL A 13 -12.83 -1.34 35.02
CA VAL A 13 -13.35 -0.43 33.99
C VAL A 13 -12.32 0.66 33.66
N ALA A 14 -11.63 1.22 34.64
CA ALA A 14 -10.55 2.18 34.40
C ALA A 14 -9.36 1.56 33.65
N ALA A 15 -8.98 0.33 34.01
CA ALA A 15 -7.94 -0.42 33.33
C ALA A 15 -8.34 -0.80 31.90
N PHE A 16 -9.59 -1.21 31.68
CA PHE A 16 -10.15 -1.47 30.36
C PHE A 16 -10.13 -0.21 29.51
N LEU A 17 -10.70 0.92 29.98
CA LEU A 17 -10.72 2.20 29.27
C LEU A 17 -9.30 2.72 28.97
N LYS A 18 -8.34 2.52 29.88
CA LYS A 18 -6.93 2.88 29.66
C LYS A 18 -6.30 1.99 28.58
N ARG A 19 -6.60 0.68 28.56
CA ARG A 19 -6.20 -0.24 27.48
C ARG A 19 -6.87 0.15 26.16
N THR A 20 -8.16 0.45 26.13
CA THR A 20 -8.86 0.87 24.90
C THR A 20 -8.30 2.17 24.35
N ARG A 21 -8.02 3.16 25.21
CA ARG A 21 -7.37 4.42 24.80
C ARG A 21 -5.95 4.20 24.31
N ALA A 22 -5.17 3.31 24.95
CA ALA A 22 -3.83 2.95 24.49
C ALA A 22 -3.87 2.26 23.12
N ILE A 23 -4.78 1.30 22.92
CA ILE A 23 -5.03 0.63 21.64
C ILE A 23 -5.44 1.67 20.58
N GLN A 24 -6.41 2.54 20.86
CA GLN A 24 -6.83 3.61 19.95
C GLN A 24 -5.71 4.60 19.61
N THR A 25 -4.82 4.89 20.57
CA THR A 25 -3.66 5.75 20.36
C THR A 25 -2.61 5.07 19.48
N VAL A 26 -2.39 3.76 19.67
CA VAL A 26 -1.51 2.94 18.82
C VAL A 26 -2.09 2.83 17.41
N THR A 27 -3.39 2.57 17.25
CA THR A 27 -4.06 2.53 15.95
C THR A 27 -4.08 3.90 15.24
N ARG A 28 -4.20 5.01 15.99
CA ARG A 28 -4.03 6.37 15.43
C ARG A 28 -2.59 6.69 15.02
N ARG A 29 -1.60 5.99 15.59
CA ARG A 29 -0.16 6.14 15.28
C ARG A 29 0.34 5.16 14.22
N GLN A 30 -0.45 4.16 13.86
CA GLN A 30 -0.07 3.23 12.80
C GLN A 30 -0.17 3.93 11.44
N ALA A 31 0.95 3.98 10.74
CA ALA A 31 0.98 4.42 9.36
C ALA A 31 0.16 3.44 8.51
N ARG A 32 -0.68 3.97 7.62
CA ARG A 32 -1.49 3.16 6.71
C ARG A 32 -0.90 3.13 5.31
N LEU A 33 -0.86 1.95 4.72
CA LEU A 33 -0.39 1.72 3.36
C LEU A 33 -1.47 0.94 2.61
N ILE A 34 -1.82 1.37 1.40
CA ILE A 34 -2.59 0.52 0.50
C ILE A 34 -1.59 -0.18 -0.42
N PHE A 35 -1.66 -1.50 -0.49
CA PHE A 35 -0.93 -2.31 -1.46
C PHE A 35 -1.91 -2.86 -2.48
N ALA A 36 -1.73 -2.47 -3.74
CA ALA A 36 -2.68 -2.73 -4.79
C ALA A 36 -2.06 -3.51 -5.95
N LEU A 37 -2.84 -4.44 -6.51
CA LEU A 37 -2.41 -5.31 -7.60
C LEU A 37 -3.39 -5.23 -8.77
N ASP A 38 -2.83 -5.11 -9.97
CA ASP A 38 -3.51 -5.55 -11.17
C ASP A 38 -3.56 -7.08 -11.18
N ALA A 39 -4.74 -7.70 -11.08
CA ALA A 39 -4.90 -9.15 -11.18
C ALA A 39 -5.60 -9.55 -12.48
N THR A 40 -5.34 -8.83 -13.58
CA THR A 40 -5.82 -9.21 -14.91
C THR A 40 -4.99 -10.36 -15.51
N ALA A 41 -5.56 -11.06 -16.50
CA ALA A 41 -4.94 -12.26 -17.10
C ALA A 41 -3.62 -11.99 -17.85
N SER A 42 -3.35 -10.77 -18.30
CA SER A 42 -2.06 -10.39 -18.91
C SER A 42 -0.88 -10.72 -17.99
N ARG A 43 -1.12 -10.68 -16.67
CA ARG A 43 -0.13 -10.94 -15.64
C ARG A 43 0.00 -12.39 -15.22
N GLU A 44 -0.76 -13.34 -15.74
CA GLU A 44 -0.69 -14.74 -15.27
C GLU A 44 0.75 -15.34 -15.27
N PRO A 45 1.61 -15.07 -16.28
CA PRO A 45 3.00 -15.54 -16.27
C PRO A 45 3.89 -14.89 -15.20
N THR A 46 3.69 -13.59 -14.89
CA THR A 46 4.46 -12.88 -13.86
C THR A 46 3.89 -13.14 -12.46
N TRP A 47 2.58 -13.31 -12.35
CA TRP A 47 1.82 -13.55 -11.14
C TRP A 47 2.20 -14.85 -10.44
N GLN A 48 2.30 -15.97 -11.18
CA GLN A 48 2.69 -17.26 -10.61
C GLN A 48 4.08 -17.20 -9.97
N ARG A 49 5.00 -16.41 -10.54
CA ARG A 49 6.34 -16.20 -10.01
C ARG A 49 6.29 -15.27 -8.80
N ALA A 50 5.59 -14.15 -8.89
CA ALA A 50 5.44 -13.17 -7.82
C ALA A 50 4.80 -13.77 -6.55
N ARG A 51 3.82 -14.68 -6.70
CA ARG A 51 3.13 -15.38 -5.59
C ARG A 51 4.08 -16.16 -4.67
N ALA A 52 5.12 -16.80 -5.22
CA ALA A 52 6.15 -17.49 -4.42
C ALA A 52 7.02 -16.53 -3.58
N LEU A 53 7.05 -15.25 -3.96
CA LEU A 53 7.94 -14.23 -3.41
C LEU A 53 7.21 -13.28 -2.45
N HIS A 54 5.88 -13.15 -2.64
CA HIS A 54 4.96 -12.37 -1.82
C HIS A 54 5.03 -12.74 -0.33
N GLY A 55 5.20 -14.03 -0.02
CA GLY A 55 5.44 -14.56 1.34
C GLY A 55 6.42 -13.72 2.15
N ALA A 56 7.60 -13.47 1.58
CA ALA A 56 8.63 -12.76 2.31
C ALA A 56 8.58 -11.22 2.05
N LEU A 57 7.79 -10.71 1.10
CA LEU A 57 7.55 -9.26 0.90
C LEU A 57 6.85 -8.63 2.11
N PHE A 58 5.94 -9.35 2.76
CA PHE A 58 5.13 -8.82 3.86
C PHE A 58 5.71 -9.04 5.24
N ASP A 59 6.51 -10.09 5.43
CA ASP A 59 7.38 -10.19 6.61
C ASP A 59 8.21 -8.91 6.75
N ALA A 60 8.70 -8.36 5.65
CA ALA A 60 9.50 -7.15 5.63
C ALA A 60 8.72 -5.85 5.92
N ALA A 61 7.43 -5.78 5.57
CA ALA A 61 6.60 -4.60 5.76
C ALA A 61 5.90 -4.59 7.13
N ALA A 62 5.55 -5.77 7.64
CA ALA A 62 4.75 -5.95 8.84
C ALA A 62 5.53 -6.54 10.04
N SER A 63 6.83 -6.87 9.90
CA SER A 63 7.72 -7.11 11.06
C SER A 63 7.90 -5.87 11.95
N GLU A 64 7.48 -4.71 11.46
CA GLU A 64 7.61 -3.42 12.14
C GLU A 64 6.24 -3.00 12.69
N ALA A 65 6.07 -3.02 14.02
CA ALA A 65 4.79 -2.89 14.75
C ALA A 65 3.95 -1.60 14.52
N SER A 66 4.32 -0.76 13.56
CA SER A 66 3.72 0.57 13.31
C SER A 66 3.12 0.75 11.92
N LEU A 67 3.00 -0.30 11.11
CA LEU A 67 2.36 -0.25 9.79
C LEU A 67 1.07 -1.09 9.76
N SER A 68 0.03 -0.54 9.13
CA SER A 68 -1.21 -1.23 8.81
C SER A 68 -1.43 -1.18 7.30
N VAL A 69 -1.72 -2.32 6.69
CA VAL A 69 -1.75 -2.49 5.23
C VAL A 69 -3.13 -2.96 4.79
N GLN A 70 -3.69 -2.33 3.77
CA GLN A 70 -4.88 -2.80 3.09
C GLN A 70 -4.48 -3.40 1.74
N LEU A 71 -4.92 -4.63 1.47
CA LEU A 71 -4.76 -5.26 0.16
C LEU A 71 -5.91 -4.81 -0.74
N CYS A 72 -5.57 -4.30 -1.91
CA CYS A 72 -6.54 -4.03 -2.97
C CYS A 72 -6.16 -4.80 -4.24
N TYR A 73 -7.13 -5.21 -5.02
CA TYR A 73 -6.87 -5.67 -6.39
C TYR A 73 -8.10 -5.47 -7.25
N TYR A 74 -7.88 -5.42 -8.56
CA TYR A 74 -8.94 -5.55 -9.54
C TYR A 74 -8.64 -6.70 -10.50
N ARG A 75 -9.70 -7.29 -11.04
CA ARG A 75 -9.65 -8.33 -12.08
C ARG A 75 -11.01 -8.45 -12.75
N GLY A 76 -11.11 -9.27 -13.79
CA GLY A 76 -12.41 -9.52 -14.40
C GLY A 76 -13.03 -8.29 -15.04
N ASP A 77 -14.31 -8.40 -15.42
CA ASP A 77 -15.04 -7.33 -16.11
C ASP A 77 -15.53 -6.21 -15.18
N ALA A 78 -15.45 -6.37 -13.84
CA ALA A 78 -15.81 -5.33 -12.86
C ALA A 78 -15.45 -5.69 -11.40
N GLU A 79 -14.57 -6.65 -11.16
CA GLU A 79 -14.25 -7.05 -9.79
C GLU A 79 -13.19 -6.10 -9.20
N PHE A 80 -13.57 -5.39 -8.13
CA PHE A 80 -12.64 -4.63 -7.30
C PHE A 80 -12.78 -5.10 -5.87
N HIS A 81 -11.66 -5.50 -5.28
CA HIS A 81 -11.59 -5.96 -3.90
C HIS A 81 -10.73 -5.01 -3.08
N ALA A 82 -11.21 -4.69 -1.88
CA ALA A 82 -10.45 -4.01 -0.84
C ALA A 82 -10.65 -4.77 0.47
N SER A 83 -9.56 -5.25 1.05
CA SER A 83 -9.60 -6.02 2.29
C SER A 83 -9.82 -5.13 3.51
N ASP A 84 -9.94 -5.74 4.69
CA ASP A 84 -9.70 -5.05 5.95
C ASP A 84 -8.23 -4.59 6.07
N TRP A 85 -7.98 -3.74 7.06
CA TRP A 85 -6.63 -3.28 7.40
C TRP A 85 -5.90 -4.33 8.24
N PHE A 86 -4.78 -4.84 7.75
CA PHE A 86 -3.95 -5.83 8.42
C PHE A 86 -2.71 -5.20 9.05
N SER A 87 -2.49 -5.44 10.34
CA SER A 87 -1.23 -5.10 11.02
C SER A 87 -0.33 -6.33 11.20
N ALA A 88 -0.84 -7.53 10.92
CA ALA A 88 -0.12 -8.79 11.05
C ALA A 88 0.31 -9.29 9.66
N PRO A 89 1.60 -9.61 9.45
CA PRO A 89 2.09 -10.12 8.17
C PRO A 89 1.33 -11.37 7.71
N ALA A 90 1.10 -12.33 8.61
CA ALA A 90 0.50 -13.62 8.29
C ALA A 90 -0.92 -13.53 7.71
N ALA A 91 -1.76 -12.65 8.26
CA ALA A 91 -3.14 -12.48 7.78
C ALA A 91 -3.19 -11.88 6.37
N LEU A 92 -2.30 -10.95 6.07
CA LEU A 92 -2.17 -10.36 4.74
C LEU A 92 -1.62 -11.36 3.73
N LEU A 93 -0.65 -12.20 4.15
CA LEU A 93 -0.13 -13.28 3.32
C LEU A 93 -1.19 -14.31 2.94
N ASP A 94 -2.03 -14.70 3.89
CA ASP A 94 -3.15 -15.61 3.67
C ASP A 94 -4.11 -15.05 2.61
N GLN A 95 -4.53 -13.78 2.76
CA GLN A 95 -5.39 -13.10 1.77
C GLN A 95 -4.75 -13.04 0.39
N MET A 96 -3.45 -12.71 0.32
CA MET A 96 -2.74 -12.66 -0.95
C MET A 96 -2.59 -14.02 -1.62
N SER A 97 -2.46 -15.09 -0.83
CA SER A 97 -2.38 -16.44 -1.36
C SER A 97 -3.64 -16.85 -2.14
N GLY A 98 -4.79 -16.22 -1.84
CA GLY A 98 -6.06 -16.44 -2.52
C GLY A 98 -6.27 -15.61 -3.79
N VAL A 99 -5.39 -14.65 -4.10
CA VAL A 99 -5.58 -13.80 -5.28
C VAL A 99 -5.15 -14.55 -6.55
N THR A 100 -6.05 -14.58 -7.54
CA THR A 100 -5.85 -15.22 -8.85
C THR A 100 -6.13 -14.25 -9.98
N CYS A 101 -5.40 -14.39 -11.08
CA CYS A 101 -5.61 -13.60 -12.28
C CYS A 101 -6.92 -13.98 -12.99
N SER A 102 -7.58 -13.00 -13.60
CA SER A 102 -8.76 -13.23 -14.45
C SER A 102 -8.80 -12.24 -15.62
N ALA A 103 -9.31 -12.66 -16.77
CA ALA A 103 -9.40 -11.80 -17.95
C ALA A 103 -10.33 -10.62 -17.67
N GLY A 104 -9.92 -9.41 -18.03
CA GLY A 104 -10.65 -8.19 -17.69
C GLY A 104 -9.89 -6.93 -18.08
N LEU A 105 -10.52 -5.78 -17.89
CA LEU A 105 -9.94 -4.46 -18.14
C LEU A 105 -9.30 -3.87 -16.88
N THR A 106 -8.39 -2.92 -17.07
CA THR A 106 -7.84 -2.13 -15.95
C THR A 106 -8.93 -1.33 -15.23
N GLN A 107 -8.82 -1.26 -13.89
CA GLN A 107 -9.76 -0.55 -13.02
C GLN A 107 -9.01 0.34 -11.99
N ILE A 108 -7.90 0.94 -12.44
CA ILE A 108 -7.06 1.88 -11.70
C ILE A 108 -7.88 3.08 -11.22
N SER A 109 -8.85 3.58 -12.00
CA SER A 109 -9.72 4.68 -11.56
C SER A 109 -10.53 4.31 -10.31
N ARG A 110 -11.00 3.06 -10.21
CA ARG A 110 -11.71 2.55 -9.01
C ARG A 110 -10.76 2.42 -7.83
N LEU A 111 -9.55 1.91 -8.07
CA LEU A 111 -8.49 1.83 -7.06
C LEU A 111 -8.15 3.20 -6.48
N LEU A 112 -7.90 4.21 -7.33
CA LEU A 112 -7.56 5.56 -6.86
C LEU A 112 -8.74 6.21 -6.15
N SER A 113 -9.97 6.01 -6.65
CA SER A 113 -11.18 6.52 -5.98
C SER A 113 -11.34 5.95 -4.57
N HIS A 114 -11.13 4.63 -4.42
CA HIS A 114 -11.07 3.98 -3.12
C HIS A 114 -9.97 4.56 -2.24
N ALA A 115 -8.75 4.69 -2.77
CA ALA A 115 -7.60 5.18 -2.02
C ALA A 115 -7.79 6.61 -1.49
N VAL A 116 -8.43 7.49 -2.27
CA VAL A 116 -8.80 8.85 -1.85
C VAL A 116 -9.82 8.84 -0.71
N GLY A 117 -10.73 7.86 -0.68
CA GLY A 117 -11.77 7.72 0.35
C GLY A 117 -11.34 6.91 1.58
N ALA A 118 -10.30 6.08 1.48
CA ALA A 118 -9.89 5.14 2.52
C ALA A 118 -9.20 5.82 3.73
N GLY A 119 -8.65 7.02 3.55
CA GLY A 119 -7.98 7.79 4.60
C GLY A 119 -8.90 8.78 5.32
N SER A 120 -8.63 9.03 6.60
CA SER A 120 -9.26 10.12 7.37
C SER A 120 -8.21 11.00 8.05
N THR A 121 -8.60 12.19 8.51
CA THR A 121 -7.70 13.10 9.26
C THR A 121 -7.04 12.42 10.46
N ASN A 122 -7.74 11.50 11.11
CA ASN A 122 -7.22 10.79 12.29
C ASN A 122 -6.41 9.54 11.95
N GLN A 123 -6.55 9.01 10.74
CA GLN A 123 -5.92 7.77 10.27
C GLN A 123 -5.60 7.93 8.78
N PRO A 124 -4.58 8.75 8.44
CA PRO A 124 -4.24 9.03 7.05
C PRO A 124 -3.58 7.82 6.39
N VAL A 125 -3.90 7.59 5.12
CA VAL A 125 -3.14 6.67 4.26
C VAL A 125 -1.90 7.43 3.78
N ARG A 126 -0.73 6.87 4.03
CA ARG A 126 0.57 7.53 3.84
C ARG A 126 1.19 7.25 2.47
N ALA A 127 0.75 6.20 1.80
CA ALA A 127 1.21 5.80 0.49
C ALA A 127 0.23 4.80 -0.14
N LEU A 128 0.14 4.82 -1.48
CA LEU A 128 -0.40 3.73 -2.28
C LEU A 128 0.77 3.09 -3.02
N VAL A 129 0.95 1.78 -2.88
CA VAL A 129 1.77 1.00 -3.81
C VAL A 129 0.85 0.33 -4.80
N PHE A 130 1.15 0.46 -6.09
CA PHE A 130 0.43 -0.20 -7.15
C PHE A 130 1.39 -0.99 -8.03
N VAL A 131 1.11 -2.27 -8.26
CA VAL A 131 1.84 -3.12 -9.20
C VAL A 131 0.92 -3.48 -10.36
N GLY A 132 1.31 -3.12 -11.59
CA GLY A 132 0.55 -3.37 -12.81
C GLY A 132 1.42 -3.22 -14.06
N ASP A 133 0.93 -3.72 -15.19
CA ASP A 133 1.66 -3.79 -16.46
C ASP A 133 0.98 -3.02 -17.60
N ALA A 134 -0.35 -2.84 -17.52
CA ALA A 134 -1.16 -2.22 -18.57
C ALA A 134 -2.01 -1.05 -18.06
N CYS A 135 -2.55 -0.27 -18.99
CA CYS A 135 -3.51 0.80 -18.71
C CYS A 135 -4.33 1.11 -19.97
N GLU A 136 -5.60 0.69 -20.00
CA GLU A 136 -6.55 1.01 -21.08
C GLU A 136 -7.50 2.17 -20.71
N GLU A 137 -7.44 2.65 -19.46
CA GLU A 137 -8.35 3.68 -18.94
C GLU A 137 -8.00 5.11 -19.41
N PRO A 138 -9.00 6.02 -19.47
CA PRO A 138 -8.79 7.41 -19.87
C PRO A 138 -7.79 8.16 -18.98
N VAL A 139 -6.73 8.69 -19.59
CA VAL A 139 -5.61 9.33 -18.89
C VAL A 139 -6.05 10.54 -18.05
N ASP A 140 -6.95 11.36 -18.58
CA ASP A 140 -7.52 12.53 -17.94
C ASP A 140 -8.25 12.19 -16.62
N VAL A 141 -8.98 11.06 -16.59
CA VAL A 141 -9.63 10.56 -15.38
C VAL A 141 -8.58 10.14 -14.34
N LEU A 142 -7.55 9.39 -14.75
CA LEU A 142 -6.50 8.92 -13.86
C LEU A 142 -5.66 10.06 -13.28
N LEU A 143 -5.34 11.07 -14.09
CA LEU A 143 -4.59 12.25 -13.63
C LEU A 143 -5.42 13.11 -12.68
N SER A 144 -6.73 13.26 -12.92
CA SER A 144 -7.63 13.94 -12.00
C SER A 144 -7.65 13.26 -10.62
N LEU A 145 -7.74 11.92 -10.61
CA LEU A 145 -7.69 11.14 -9.37
C LEU A 145 -6.32 11.20 -8.68
N ALA A 146 -5.22 11.13 -9.43
CA ALA A 146 -3.88 11.31 -8.89
C ALA A 146 -3.70 12.70 -8.24
N GLY A 147 -4.31 13.74 -8.82
CA GLY A 147 -4.36 15.07 -8.23
C GLY A 147 -5.11 15.10 -6.90
N LYS A 148 -6.25 14.38 -6.80
CA LYS A 148 -6.95 14.21 -5.52
C LYS A 148 -6.09 13.47 -4.49
N CYS A 149 -5.32 12.47 -4.91
CA CYS A 149 -4.34 11.81 -4.04
C CYS A 149 -3.28 12.80 -3.51
N ARG A 150 -2.76 13.70 -4.35
CA ARG A 150 -1.83 14.77 -3.95
C ARG A 150 -2.42 15.67 -2.84
N LEU A 151 -3.68 16.11 -3.00
CA LEU A 151 -4.38 16.93 -2.01
C LEU A 151 -4.55 16.21 -0.66
N ARG A 152 -4.60 14.86 -0.69
CA ARG A 152 -4.66 14.00 0.50
C ARG A 152 -3.27 13.61 1.04
N GLN A 153 -2.19 14.14 0.47
CA GLN A 153 -0.81 13.75 0.78
C GLN A 153 -0.57 12.24 0.61
N LEU A 154 -1.20 11.65 -0.42
CA LEU A 154 -1.11 10.24 -0.76
C LEU A 154 -0.27 10.06 -2.04
N PRO A 155 1.04 9.89 -1.94
CA PRO A 155 1.89 9.61 -3.10
C PRO A 155 1.61 8.20 -3.65
N LEU A 156 1.64 8.09 -4.99
CA LEU A 156 1.51 6.83 -5.71
C LEU A 156 2.90 6.27 -6.04
N PHE A 157 3.21 5.11 -5.47
CA PHE A 157 4.39 4.33 -5.80
C PHE A 157 4.01 3.23 -6.78
N ILE A 158 4.32 3.45 -8.06
CA ILE A 158 3.89 2.56 -9.14
C ILE A 158 5.06 1.70 -9.57
N PHE A 159 4.86 0.40 -9.52
CA PHE A 159 5.82 -0.63 -9.87
C PHE A 159 5.34 -1.30 -11.15
N GLN A 160 5.92 -0.87 -12.27
CA GLN A 160 5.46 -1.32 -13.58
C GLN A 160 6.10 -2.64 -13.94
N GLU A 161 5.31 -3.68 -14.14
CA GLU A 161 5.76 -4.92 -14.77
C GLU A 161 5.71 -4.82 -16.29
N GLY A 162 6.59 -5.56 -16.98
CA GLY A 162 6.60 -5.61 -18.44
C GLY A 162 7.17 -4.35 -19.11
N CYS A 163 6.99 -4.28 -20.43
CA CYS A 163 7.63 -3.27 -21.27
C CYS A 163 6.67 -2.23 -21.89
N ASP A 164 5.36 -2.29 -21.61
CA ASP A 164 4.35 -1.41 -22.21
C ASP A 164 4.70 0.08 -22.06
N GLU A 165 4.97 0.74 -23.18
CA GLU A 165 5.38 2.15 -23.20
C GLU A 165 4.21 3.11 -22.94
N HIS A 166 2.99 2.72 -23.33
CA HIS A 166 1.78 3.50 -23.10
C HIS A 166 1.46 3.56 -21.60
N ALA A 167 1.41 2.40 -20.94
CA ALA A 167 1.24 2.31 -19.50
C ALA A 167 2.35 3.05 -18.75
N ARG A 168 3.61 2.91 -19.21
CA ARG A 168 4.76 3.62 -18.63
C ARG A 168 4.59 5.13 -18.62
N ALA A 169 4.15 5.70 -19.74
CA ALA A 169 3.93 7.14 -19.86
C ALA A 169 2.82 7.63 -18.92
N ILE A 170 1.74 6.86 -18.77
CA ILE A 170 0.61 7.19 -17.90
C ILE A 170 1.02 7.08 -16.43
N PHE A 171 1.62 5.96 -16.02
CA PHE A 171 2.08 5.72 -14.65
C PHE A 171 3.07 6.79 -14.19
N LYS A 172 4.03 7.15 -15.05
CA LYS A 172 4.97 8.23 -14.74
C LYS A 172 4.25 9.55 -14.45
N LYS A 173 3.26 9.93 -15.27
CA LYS A 173 2.47 11.15 -15.05
C LYS A 173 1.65 11.07 -13.76
N MET A 174 1.01 9.94 -13.49
CA MET A 174 0.25 9.72 -12.24
C MET A 174 1.13 9.85 -11.01
N ALA A 175 2.31 9.21 -11.02
CA ALA A 175 3.27 9.30 -9.94
C ALA A 175 3.70 10.75 -9.70
N ILE A 176 4.11 11.48 -10.74
CA ILE A 176 4.49 12.90 -10.65
C ILE A 176 3.34 13.74 -10.06
N VAL A 177 2.14 13.64 -10.62
CA VAL A 177 0.98 14.43 -10.16
C VAL A 177 0.66 14.16 -8.69
N SER A 178 0.80 12.91 -8.23
CA SER A 178 0.58 12.54 -6.82
C SER A 178 1.75 12.89 -5.88
N GLY A 179 2.93 13.21 -6.42
CA GLY A 179 4.18 13.36 -5.65
C GLY A 179 4.81 12.03 -5.23
N GLY A 180 4.56 10.97 -5.98
CA GLY A 180 5.14 9.64 -5.79
C GLY A 180 6.22 9.30 -6.82
N ALA A 181 6.43 8.01 -7.06
CA ALA A 181 7.50 7.50 -7.93
C ALA A 181 7.02 6.34 -8.80
N THR A 182 7.62 6.18 -9.98
CA THR A 182 7.43 5.01 -10.84
C THR A 182 8.74 4.27 -11.00
N ILE A 183 8.73 2.95 -10.85
CA ILE A 183 9.92 2.11 -10.99
C ILE A 183 9.58 0.91 -11.88
N PRO A 184 10.32 0.67 -12.97
CA PRO A 184 10.16 -0.54 -13.76
C PRO A 184 10.64 -1.74 -12.95
N LEU A 185 9.85 -2.81 -13.00
CA LEU A 185 10.13 -4.08 -12.36
C LEU A 185 10.48 -5.09 -13.44
N ASP A 186 11.74 -5.53 -13.42
CA ASP A 186 12.21 -6.59 -14.30
C ASP A 186 11.61 -7.95 -13.87
N ILE A 187 11.54 -8.88 -14.83
CA ILE A 187 10.88 -10.19 -14.71
C ILE A 187 11.52 -11.08 -13.62
N ASP A 188 12.71 -10.74 -13.10
CA ASP A 188 13.49 -11.56 -12.17
C ASP A 188 13.61 -11.00 -10.74
N SER A 189 13.22 -9.76 -10.46
CA SER A 189 13.64 -9.10 -9.22
C SER A 189 12.59 -9.07 -8.10
N ALA A 190 12.16 -10.25 -7.70
CA ALA A 190 11.53 -10.49 -6.39
C ALA A 190 12.18 -9.73 -5.22
N LYS A 191 13.52 -9.74 -5.25
CA LYS A 191 14.39 -9.11 -4.28
C LYS A 191 14.29 -7.59 -4.34
N ARG A 192 14.10 -7.03 -5.54
CA ARG A 192 13.92 -5.60 -5.75
C ARG A 192 12.53 -5.15 -5.34
N LEU A 193 11.47 -5.87 -5.72
CA LEU A 193 10.11 -5.58 -5.22
C LEU A 193 10.08 -5.58 -3.69
N ARG A 194 10.78 -6.53 -3.04
CA ARG A 194 10.96 -6.56 -1.59
C ARG A 194 11.67 -5.32 -1.05
N GLY A 195 12.80 -4.95 -1.66
CA GLY A 195 13.57 -3.78 -1.25
C GLY A 195 12.76 -2.49 -1.40
N LEU A 196 12.01 -2.37 -2.50
CA LEU A 196 11.13 -1.24 -2.78
C LEU A 196 9.96 -1.17 -1.79
N LEU A 197 9.33 -2.29 -1.44
CA LEU A 197 8.29 -2.32 -0.41
C LEU A 197 8.82 -1.97 0.98
N LYS A 198 10.04 -2.43 1.33
CA LYS A 198 10.73 -1.98 2.55
C LYS A 198 10.94 -0.46 2.53
N ALA A 199 11.37 0.08 1.39
CA ALA A 199 11.57 1.51 1.23
C ALA A 199 10.25 2.29 1.40
N VAL A 200 9.18 1.86 0.75
CA VAL A 200 7.87 2.50 0.90
C VAL A 200 7.31 2.36 2.32
N SER A 201 7.54 1.24 3.00
CA SER A 201 7.18 1.07 4.42
C SER A 201 7.93 2.07 5.33
N ARG A 202 9.24 2.25 5.11
CA ARG A 202 10.03 3.28 5.81
C ARG A 202 9.50 4.69 5.53
N PHE A 203 9.20 4.99 4.27
CA PHE A 203 8.60 6.26 3.86
C PHE A 203 7.24 6.49 4.53
N ALA A 204 6.37 5.48 4.59
CA ALA A 204 5.04 5.60 5.21
C ALA A 204 5.14 5.96 6.70
N ARG A 205 6.18 5.50 7.39
CA ARG A 205 6.42 5.78 8.82
C ARG A 205 7.05 7.15 9.05
N GLY A 206 8.14 7.48 8.34
CA GLY A 206 8.98 8.64 8.64
C GLY A 206 9.20 9.64 7.50
N GLY A 207 8.53 9.43 6.36
CA GLY A 207 8.66 10.27 5.17
C GLY A 207 10.06 10.22 4.55
N ILE A 208 10.44 11.31 3.86
CA ILE A 208 11.71 11.42 3.14
C ILE A 208 12.92 11.28 4.08
N LYS A 209 12.85 11.80 5.31
CA LYS A 209 13.94 11.71 6.29
C LYS A 209 14.32 10.26 6.61
N ALA A 210 13.32 9.40 6.79
CA ALA A 210 13.55 7.98 7.06
C ALA A 210 14.17 7.22 5.86
N LEU A 211 13.95 7.69 4.64
CA LEU A 211 14.65 7.17 3.46
C LEU A 211 16.12 7.63 3.43
N GLN A 212 16.41 8.89 3.77
CA GLN A 212 17.75 9.46 3.77
C GLN A 212 18.69 8.82 4.81
N GLU A 213 18.15 8.45 5.97
CA GLU A 213 18.90 7.78 7.04
C GLU A 213 19.30 6.35 6.65
N SER A 214 18.57 5.75 5.71
CA SER A 214 18.84 4.40 5.24
C SER A 214 19.81 4.38 4.06
N ARG A 215 20.66 3.34 4.00
CA ARG A 215 21.73 3.22 2.99
C ARG A 215 21.45 2.14 1.95
N THR A 216 20.25 1.58 1.89
CA THR A 216 19.96 0.53 0.91
C THR A 216 19.85 1.09 -0.51
N PRO A 217 20.22 0.32 -1.55
CA PRO A 217 20.09 0.75 -2.94
C PRO A 217 18.66 1.16 -3.30
N GLU A 218 17.66 0.45 -2.79
CA GLU A 218 16.25 0.69 -3.08
C GLU A 218 15.72 1.98 -2.41
N ASP A 219 16.19 2.31 -1.20
CA ASP A 219 15.82 3.57 -0.55
C ASP A 219 16.40 4.78 -1.32
N LYS A 220 17.64 4.66 -1.82
CA LYS A 220 18.27 5.69 -2.66
C LYS A 220 17.54 5.87 -3.98
N LEU A 221 17.23 4.75 -4.66
CA LEU A 221 16.47 4.77 -5.91
C LEU A 221 15.10 5.45 -5.71
N LEU A 222 14.39 5.09 -4.64
CA LEU A 222 13.09 5.68 -4.34
C LEU A 222 13.22 7.19 -4.05
N LEU A 223 14.25 7.59 -3.31
CA LEU A 223 14.53 8.99 -2.99
C LEU A 223 14.85 9.81 -4.25
N GLU A 224 15.68 9.28 -5.15
CA GLU A 224 16.00 9.91 -6.43
C GLU A 224 14.73 10.10 -7.28
N GLN A 225 13.85 9.09 -7.34
CA GLN A 225 12.59 9.22 -8.09
C GLN A 225 11.64 10.26 -7.48
N LEU A 226 11.59 10.37 -6.15
CA LEU A 226 10.80 11.39 -5.46
C LEU A 226 11.35 12.81 -5.64
N GLN A 227 12.67 12.96 -5.79
CA GLN A 227 13.34 14.26 -5.99
C GLN A 227 13.34 14.72 -7.45
N ASN A 228 13.29 13.77 -8.38
CA ASN A 228 13.26 14.03 -9.83
C ASN A 228 11.84 14.16 -10.40
N ALA A 229 10.80 14.11 -9.54
CA ALA A 229 9.45 14.50 -9.92
C ALA A 229 9.44 16.04 -10.08
N PRO A 230 9.20 16.57 -11.30
CA PRO A 230 9.32 17.99 -11.61
C PRO A 230 8.34 18.87 -10.84
#